data_AF-A0A7R9UE70-F1
#
_entry.id   AF-A0A7R9UE70-F1
#
_cell.length_a   1.000
_cell.length_b   1.000
_cell.length_c   1.000
_cell.angle_alpha   90.00
_cell.angle_beta   90.00
_cell.angle_gamma   90.00
#
_symmetry.space_group_name_H-M   'P 1'
#
loop_
_entity.id
_entity.type
_entity.pdbx_description
1 polymer ?
#
loop_
_entity_poly.entity_id
_entity_poly.type
_entity_poly.pdbx_seq_one_letter_code
_entity_poly.pdbx_strand_id
1 'polypeptide(L)'
;REVAAALESVFPRIGLQSFLGLKLEDRREQLSELSSIVTGIRIFNRYMNKGGQDVILYEDEAAKVATEALPVIDGEVEEFSDLCLLYQESIVSAELGRGEVPAKMIARWKEELIHRRQYLCFLHALQEDVSVSAQKVEALREKYIAELTSLEMFVSGRDSVPKEHVYPKFDALAKMNAQLKAEHDTLHARLATLDELKACRDAFEPTLKLGASDGIAAKAAQALEEPATVTAVEEEYQSAAVIVLVENADKDEKDEEAMKENESRSEHSQVTGIEDKPEKLTLHSTPEFMQLPLEYQGFCVWT
;
A
#
# COMPACT_ATOMS: atom_id res chain seq x y z
N ARG A 1 8.36 27.25 32.28
CA ARG A 1 8.12 27.03 33.73
C ARG A 1 7.67 25.60 34.02
N GLU A 2 6.77 25.02 33.22
CA GLU A 2 6.32 23.63 33.39
C GLU A 2 7.42 22.58 33.21
N VAL A 3 8.27 22.71 32.17
CA VAL A 3 9.43 21.81 31.97
C VAL A 3 10.34 21.80 33.20
N ALA A 4 10.61 22.96 33.81
CA ALA A 4 11.45 23.07 34.99
C ALA A 4 10.78 22.44 36.23
N ALA A 5 9.47 22.61 36.41
CA ALA A 5 8.72 22.00 37.51
C ALA A 5 8.63 20.47 37.37
N ALA A 6 8.39 19.96 36.16
CA ALA A 6 8.42 18.53 35.86
C ALA A 6 9.83 17.96 36.08
N LEU A 7 10.88 18.66 35.64
CA LEU A 7 12.25 18.21 35.82
C LEU A 7 12.71 18.26 37.29
N GLU A 8 12.32 19.27 38.08
CA GLU A 8 12.59 19.29 39.52
C GLU A 8 11.82 18.18 40.27
N SER A 9 10.66 17.76 39.77
CA SER A 9 9.91 16.62 40.31
C SER A 9 10.60 15.29 40.04
N VAL A 10 11.13 15.10 38.83
CA VAL A 10 11.75 13.83 38.40
C VAL A 10 13.22 13.73 38.83
N PHE A 11 13.94 14.86 38.91
CA PHE A 11 15.36 14.91 39.24
C PHE A 11 15.66 15.92 40.37
N PRO A 12 15.63 15.49 41.64
CA PRO A 12 15.95 16.36 42.77
C PRO A 12 17.43 16.76 42.77
N ARG A 13 17.72 17.99 43.20
CA ARG A 13 19.08 18.59 43.19
C ARG A 13 20.15 17.75 43.89
N ILE A 14 19.75 16.91 44.85
CA ILE A 14 20.63 16.00 45.59
C ILE A 14 21.23 14.92 44.67
N GLY A 15 20.54 14.52 43.60
CA GLY A 15 21.01 13.54 42.63
C GLY A 15 22.07 14.07 41.64
N LEU A 16 22.27 15.39 41.57
CA LEU A 16 23.15 16.03 40.58
C LEU A 16 24.61 15.59 40.73
N GLN A 17 25.08 15.41 41.96
CA GLN A 17 26.47 15.02 42.22
C GLN A 17 26.76 13.57 41.83
N SER A 18 25.76 12.69 41.95
CA SER A 18 25.82 11.31 41.45
C SER A 18 25.83 11.28 39.92
N PHE A 19 24.96 12.08 39.28
CA PHE A 19 24.88 12.20 37.82
C PHE A 19 26.19 12.70 37.18
N LEU A 20 26.87 13.67 37.80
CA LEU A 20 28.15 14.17 37.30
C LEU A 20 29.28 13.12 37.38
N GLY A 21 29.14 12.10 38.24
CA GLY A 21 30.09 11.00 38.38
C GLY A 21 29.91 9.87 37.35
N LEU A 22 28.83 9.89 36.57
CA LEU A 22 28.53 8.86 35.57
C LEU A 22 29.37 9.01 34.29
N LYS A 23 29.53 7.91 33.55
CA LYS A 23 30.18 7.94 32.23
C LYS A 23 29.34 8.72 31.22
N LEU A 24 29.94 9.10 30.09
CA LEU A 24 29.23 9.90 29.07
C LEU A 24 27.98 9.17 28.55
N GLU A 25 28.09 7.87 28.24
CA GLU A 25 26.97 7.09 27.73
C GLU A 25 25.84 6.96 28.77
N ASP A 26 26.17 6.56 30.00
CA ASP A 26 25.21 6.48 31.11
C ASP A 26 24.49 7.82 31.36
N ARG A 27 25.20 8.96 31.20
CA ARG A 27 24.61 10.29 31.28
C ARG A 27 23.63 10.56 30.15
N ARG A 28 23.94 10.14 28.92
CA ARG A 28 23.05 10.32 27.76
C ARG A 28 21.79 9.49 27.91
N GLU A 29 21.91 8.25 28.35
CA GLU A 29 20.77 7.37 28.62
C GLU A 29 19.87 7.95 29.70
N GLN A 30 20.43 8.35 30.85
CA GLN A 30 19.64 9.00 31.90
C GLN A 30 18.98 10.31 31.45
N LEU A 31 19.67 11.13 30.65
CA LEU A 31 19.06 12.35 30.11
C LEU A 31 17.93 12.03 29.13
N SER A 32 18.06 10.97 28.33
CA SER A 32 17.02 10.52 27.43
C SER A 32 15.79 10.05 28.21
N GLU A 33 15.98 9.22 29.25
CA GLU A 33 14.89 8.76 30.13
C GLU A 33 14.19 9.92 30.84
N LEU A 34 14.97 10.85 31.42
CA LEU A 34 14.42 12.05 32.05
C LEU A 34 13.61 12.89 31.06
N SER A 35 14.12 13.07 29.84
CA SER A 35 13.43 13.80 28.77
C SER A 35 12.11 13.12 28.40
N SER A 36 12.10 11.80 28.25
CA SER A 36 10.89 11.02 27.97
C SER A 36 9.86 11.16 29.09
N ILE A 37 10.26 10.98 30.36
CA ILE A 37 9.34 11.11 31.50
C ILE A 37 8.75 12.52 31.58
N VAL A 38 9.58 13.56 31.45
CA VAL A 38 9.11 14.96 31.45
C VAL A 38 8.15 15.22 30.29
N THR A 39 8.42 14.66 29.11
CA THR A 39 7.52 14.76 27.95
C THR A 39 6.19 14.08 28.22
N GLY A 40 6.20 12.86 28.78
CA GLY A 40 4.99 12.12 29.14
C GLY A 40 4.14 12.84 30.19
N ILE A 41 4.77 13.45 31.20
CA ILE A 41 4.07 14.28 32.19
C ILE A 41 3.38 15.46 31.52
N ARG A 42 4.04 16.14 30.58
CA ARG A 42 3.46 17.30 29.88
C ARG A 42 2.31 16.88 28.96
N ILE A 43 2.44 15.75 28.26
CA ILE A 43 1.34 15.16 27.48
C ILE A 43 0.13 14.90 28.37
N PHE A 44 0.34 14.23 29.51
CA PHE A 44 -0.74 13.91 30.43
C PHE A 44 -1.35 15.18 31.07
N ASN A 45 -0.53 16.19 31.38
CA ASN A 45 -1.03 17.48 31.85
C ASN A 45 -1.88 18.20 30.80
N ARG A 46 -1.53 18.07 29.52
CA ARG A 46 -2.34 18.55 28.40
C ARG A 46 -3.68 17.83 28.34
N TYR A 47 -3.66 16.50 28.42
CA TYR A 47 -4.87 15.67 28.47
C TYR A 47 -5.80 16.05 29.64
N MET A 48 -5.24 16.27 30.84
CA MET A 48 -6.00 16.70 32.03
C MET A 48 -6.42 18.18 32.02
N ASN A 49 -6.11 18.95 30.96
CA ASN A 49 -6.30 20.40 30.87
C ASN A 49 -5.66 21.22 32.01
N LYS A 50 -4.54 20.72 32.56
CA LYS A 50 -3.79 21.35 33.67
C LYS A 50 -2.49 22.04 33.23
N GLY A 51 -2.05 21.82 31.99
CA GLY A 51 -0.78 22.33 31.46
C GLY A 51 -0.52 21.83 30.03
N GLY A 52 0.73 21.90 29.56
CA GLY A 52 1.19 21.19 28.36
C GLY A 52 0.68 21.69 27.02
N GLN A 53 0.09 22.89 26.94
CA GLN A 53 -0.51 23.45 25.71
C GLN A 53 0.47 23.59 24.54
N ASP A 54 1.77 23.62 24.82
CA ASP A 54 2.83 23.72 23.82
C ASP A 54 3.32 22.35 23.30
N VAL A 55 2.91 21.24 23.92
CA VAL A 55 3.27 19.89 23.46
C VAL A 55 2.30 19.43 22.40
N ILE A 56 2.74 19.29 21.16
CA ILE A 56 1.93 18.73 20.06
C ILE A 56 1.53 17.28 20.37
N LEU A 57 0.24 17.01 20.15
CA LEU A 57 -0.41 15.72 20.33
C LEU A 57 -0.53 15.05 18.96
N TYR A 58 0.39 14.13 18.69
CA TYR A 58 0.48 13.51 17.36
C TYR A 58 -0.58 12.44 17.14
N GLU A 59 -1.33 12.03 18.17
CA GLU A 59 -2.41 11.03 18.02
C GLU A 59 -3.53 11.49 17.10
N ASP A 60 -3.87 12.78 17.12
CA ASP A 60 -4.91 13.34 16.27
C ASP A 60 -4.35 13.84 14.95
N GLU A 61 -3.16 14.46 14.96
CA GLU A 61 -2.51 14.93 13.73
C GLU A 61 -2.17 13.77 12.79
N ALA A 62 -1.54 12.70 13.30
CA ALA A 62 -1.21 11.54 12.48
C ALA A 62 -2.47 10.83 11.95
N ALA A 63 -3.50 10.68 12.79
CA ALA A 63 -4.75 10.03 12.40
C ALA A 63 -5.52 10.81 11.33
N LYS A 64 -5.53 12.15 11.45
CA LYS A 64 -6.13 13.03 10.46
C LYS A 64 -5.44 12.87 9.10
N VAL A 65 -4.12 12.99 9.07
CA VAL A 65 -3.34 12.84 7.82
C VAL A 65 -3.56 11.46 7.20
N ALA A 66 -3.52 10.39 8.01
CA ALA A 66 -3.77 9.03 7.53
C ALA A 66 -5.16 8.85 6.91
N THR A 67 -6.19 9.42 7.53
CA THR A 67 -7.59 9.33 7.08
C THR A 67 -7.83 10.14 5.80
N GLU A 68 -7.15 11.28 5.65
CA GLU A 68 -7.28 12.14 4.47
C GLU A 68 -6.43 11.63 3.29
N ALA A 69 -5.31 10.95 3.54
CA ALA A 69 -4.37 10.51 2.50
C ALA A 69 -4.90 9.37 1.63
N LEU A 70 -5.53 8.34 2.24
CA LEU A 70 -5.98 7.15 1.51
C LEU A 70 -7.02 7.47 0.41
N PRO A 71 -8.11 8.22 0.68
CA PRO A 71 -9.10 8.53 -0.35
C PRO A 71 -8.52 9.31 -1.53
N VAL A 72 -7.51 10.16 -1.28
CA VAL A 72 -6.84 10.93 -2.34
C VAL A 72 -6.05 10.03 -3.28
N ILE A 73 -5.36 9.03 -2.74
CA ILE A 73 -4.60 8.06 -3.54
C ILE A 73 -5.57 7.10 -4.24
N ASP A 74 -6.60 6.62 -3.55
CA ASP A 74 -7.61 5.71 -4.11
C ASP A 74 -8.31 6.33 -5.33
N GLY A 75 -8.69 7.62 -5.24
CA GLY A 75 -9.30 8.32 -6.37
C GLY A 75 -8.38 8.46 -7.59
N GLU A 76 -7.08 8.71 -7.36
CA GLU A 76 -6.09 8.77 -8.45
C GLU A 76 -5.83 7.39 -9.06
N VAL A 77 -5.80 6.34 -8.24
CA VAL A 77 -5.68 4.95 -8.70
C VAL A 77 -6.88 4.56 -9.57
N GLU A 78 -8.10 4.87 -9.13
CA GLU A 78 -9.32 4.59 -9.87
C GLU A 78 -9.34 5.32 -11.22
N GLU A 79 -9.06 6.63 -11.22
CA GLU A 79 -8.99 7.44 -12.44
C GLU A 79 -7.98 6.87 -13.44
N PHE A 80 -6.78 6.51 -12.99
CA PHE A 80 -5.75 5.98 -13.87
C PHE A 80 -5.98 4.53 -14.30
N SER A 81 -6.66 3.74 -13.49
CA SER A 81 -7.12 2.40 -13.87
C SER A 81 -8.11 2.50 -15.03
N ASP A 82 -9.12 3.38 -14.92
CA ASP A 82 -10.11 3.61 -15.97
C ASP A 82 -9.47 4.15 -17.25
N LEU A 83 -8.52 5.09 -17.13
CA LEU A 83 -7.74 5.58 -18.27
C LEU A 83 -6.95 4.46 -18.95
N CYS A 84 -6.32 3.56 -18.19
CA CYS A 84 -5.59 2.42 -18.76
C CYS A 84 -6.53 1.48 -19.53
N LEU A 85 -7.72 1.19 -18.98
CA LEU A 85 -8.74 0.38 -19.65
C LEU A 85 -9.19 1.02 -20.96
N LEU A 86 -9.47 2.32 -20.97
CA LEU A 86 -9.93 3.02 -22.16
C LEU A 86 -8.86 3.11 -23.25
N TYR A 87 -7.59 3.30 -22.87
CA TYR A 87 -6.47 3.19 -23.81
C TYR A 87 -6.39 1.78 -24.42
N GLN A 88 -6.53 0.75 -23.59
CA GLN A 88 -6.50 -0.64 -24.04
C GLN A 88 -7.65 -0.94 -25.02
N GLU A 89 -8.88 -0.53 -24.72
CA GLU A 89 -10.04 -0.70 -25.61
C GLU A 89 -9.86 0.03 -26.95
N SER A 90 -9.31 1.24 -26.91
CA SER A 90 -9.07 2.06 -28.09
C SER A 90 -8.01 1.45 -29.01
N ILE A 91 -6.93 0.91 -28.44
CA ILE A 91 -5.87 0.20 -29.18
C ILE A 91 -6.44 -1.07 -29.82
N VAL A 92 -7.18 -1.89 -29.06
CA VAL A 92 -7.77 -3.13 -29.57
C VAL A 92 -8.74 -2.86 -30.72
N SER A 93 -9.57 -1.83 -30.60
CA SER A 93 -10.52 -1.45 -31.66
C SER A 93 -9.82 -0.96 -32.93
N ALA A 94 -8.70 -0.25 -32.80
CA ALA A 94 -7.89 0.18 -33.93
C ALA A 94 -7.22 -1.00 -34.66
N GLU A 95 -6.67 -1.97 -33.91
CA GLU A 95 -5.99 -3.15 -34.48
C GLU A 95 -6.95 -4.14 -35.14
N LEU A 96 -8.18 -4.28 -34.62
CA LEU A 96 -9.24 -5.10 -35.23
C LEU A 96 -9.85 -4.48 -36.51
N GLY A 97 -9.24 -3.41 -37.04
CA GLY A 97 -9.67 -2.76 -38.28
C GLY A 97 -10.98 -1.99 -38.15
N ARG A 98 -11.45 -1.71 -36.92
CA ARG A 98 -12.69 -0.96 -36.68
C ARG A 98 -12.49 0.57 -36.75
N GLY A 99 -11.27 1.03 -37.05
CA GLY A 99 -10.95 2.43 -37.33
C GLY A 99 -9.75 2.57 -38.26
N GLU A 100 -9.77 3.58 -39.15
CA GLU A 100 -8.65 3.95 -40.02
C GLU A 100 -7.57 4.71 -39.22
N VAL A 101 -6.94 4.03 -38.26
CA VAL A 101 -5.88 4.62 -37.43
C VAL A 101 -4.51 4.23 -38.00
N PRO A 102 -3.61 5.19 -38.27
CA PRO A 102 -2.26 4.87 -38.73
C PRO A 102 -1.48 4.03 -37.71
N ALA A 103 -0.76 3.00 -38.17
CA ALA A 103 0.04 2.13 -37.30
C ALA A 103 1.03 2.89 -36.38
N LYS A 104 1.58 4.03 -36.85
CA LYS A 104 2.45 4.90 -36.03
C LYS A 104 1.72 5.51 -34.82
N MET A 105 0.43 5.81 -34.97
CA MET A 105 -0.39 6.35 -33.90
C MET A 105 -0.76 5.27 -32.88
N ILE A 106 -1.05 4.06 -33.35
CA ILE A 106 -1.25 2.88 -32.48
C ILE A 106 0.03 2.57 -31.68
N ALA A 107 1.20 2.59 -32.33
CA ALA A 107 2.48 2.41 -31.65
C ALA A 107 2.71 3.46 -30.55
N ARG A 108 2.43 4.74 -30.85
CA ARG A 108 2.46 5.80 -29.85
C ARG A 108 1.50 5.50 -28.69
N TRP A 109 0.24 5.17 -28.95
CA TRP A 109 -0.73 4.86 -27.88
C TRP A 109 -0.29 3.69 -26.99
N LYS A 110 0.40 2.68 -27.54
CA LYS A 110 1.01 1.60 -26.76
C LYS A 110 2.09 2.14 -25.80
N GLU A 111 2.97 3.02 -26.26
CA GLU A 111 3.96 3.69 -25.41
C GLU A 111 3.29 4.55 -24.32
N GLU A 112 2.24 5.30 -24.69
CA GLU A 112 1.47 6.13 -23.74
C GLU A 112 0.73 5.30 -22.69
N LEU A 113 0.26 4.09 -23.06
CA LEU A 113 -0.34 3.12 -22.13
C LEU A 113 0.72 2.55 -21.17
N ILE A 114 1.92 2.23 -21.66
CA ILE A 114 3.02 1.75 -20.81
C ILE A 114 3.37 2.81 -19.76
N HIS A 115 3.51 4.08 -20.17
CA HIS A 115 3.79 5.18 -19.24
C HIS A 115 2.70 5.30 -18.16
N ARG A 116 1.42 5.19 -18.53
CA ARG A 116 0.31 5.22 -17.57
C ARG A 116 0.29 4.04 -16.62
N ARG A 117 0.57 2.83 -17.11
CA ARG A 117 0.69 1.63 -16.27
C ARG A 117 1.84 1.78 -15.27
N GLN A 118 2.96 2.36 -15.70
CA GLN A 118 4.08 2.64 -14.81
C GLN A 118 3.69 3.62 -13.69
N TYR A 119 2.98 4.70 -14.04
CA TYR A 119 2.43 5.64 -13.05
C TYR A 119 1.48 4.93 -12.08
N LEU A 120 0.57 4.09 -12.58
CA LEU A 120 -0.36 3.30 -11.76
C LEU A 120 0.38 2.35 -10.81
N CYS A 121 1.49 1.73 -11.24
CA CYS A 121 2.33 0.91 -10.35
C CYS A 121 2.93 1.73 -9.20
N PHE A 122 3.39 2.97 -9.46
CA PHE A 122 3.88 3.85 -8.40
C PHE A 122 2.76 4.26 -7.43
N LEU A 123 1.55 4.53 -7.94
CA LEU A 123 0.40 4.84 -7.11
C LEU A 123 0.01 3.65 -6.21
N HIS A 124 -0.04 2.43 -6.75
CA HIS A 124 -0.32 1.24 -5.93
C HIS A 124 0.72 0.98 -4.86
N ALA A 125 2.02 1.14 -5.19
CA ALA A 125 3.08 1.02 -4.20
C ALA A 125 2.90 2.05 -3.07
N LEU A 126 2.54 3.29 -3.41
CA LEU A 126 2.28 4.34 -2.43
C LEU A 126 1.01 4.08 -1.61
N GLN A 127 -0.05 3.58 -2.24
CA GLN A 127 -1.31 3.20 -1.60
C GLN A 127 -1.10 2.12 -0.53
N GLU A 128 -0.35 1.07 -0.85
CA GLU A 128 0.00 0.01 0.10
C GLU A 128 0.77 0.57 1.29
N ASP A 129 1.78 1.39 1.01
CA ASP A 129 2.62 2.05 1.99
C ASP A 129 1.84 2.96 2.97
N VAL A 130 0.92 3.77 2.43
CA VAL A 130 0.05 4.65 3.22
C VAL A 130 -0.97 3.83 4.00
N SER A 131 -1.51 2.76 3.44
CA SER A 131 -2.44 1.85 4.12
C SER A 131 -1.80 1.19 5.34
N VAL A 132 -0.58 0.67 5.19
CA VAL A 132 0.19 0.08 6.30
C VAL A 132 0.46 1.11 7.39
N SER A 133 0.82 2.34 7.03
CA SER A 133 1.07 3.41 8.00
C SER A 133 -0.21 3.88 8.69
N ALA A 134 -1.33 3.96 7.98
CA ALA A 134 -2.64 4.28 8.56
C ALA A 134 -3.05 3.23 9.62
N GLN A 135 -2.91 1.94 9.32
CA GLN A 135 -3.14 0.85 10.28
C GLN A 135 -2.22 0.96 11.50
N LYS A 136 -0.95 1.31 11.29
CA LYS A 136 0.02 1.49 12.38
C LYS A 136 -0.33 2.69 13.26
N VAL A 137 -0.76 3.81 12.67
CA VAL A 137 -1.23 4.99 13.40
C VAL A 137 -2.45 4.65 14.24
N GLU A 138 -3.43 3.93 13.68
CA GLU A 138 -4.63 3.51 14.40
C GLU A 138 -4.26 2.62 15.61
N ALA A 139 -3.44 1.59 15.40
CA ALA A 139 -3.01 0.70 16.47
C ALA A 139 -2.18 1.41 17.56
N LEU A 140 -1.36 2.41 17.18
CA LEU A 140 -0.61 3.22 18.15
C LEU A 140 -1.53 4.16 18.92
N ARG A 141 -2.50 4.77 18.24
CA ARG A 141 -3.49 5.69 18.83
C ARG A 141 -4.36 4.99 19.87
N GLU A 142 -4.83 3.78 19.58
CA GLU A 142 -5.59 2.98 20.55
C GLU A 142 -4.79 2.72 21.83
N LYS A 143 -3.52 2.30 21.70
CA LYS A 143 -2.63 2.07 22.84
C LYS A 143 -2.36 3.35 23.63
N TYR A 144 -2.15 4.46 22.92
CA TYR A 144 -1.89 5.76 23.50
C TYR A 144 -3.08 6.28 24.34
N ILE A 145 -4.30 6.20 23.78
CA ILE A 145 -5.54 6.59 24.48
C ILE A 145 -5.81 5.67 25.67
N ALA A 146 -5.58 4.36 25.52
CA ALA A 146 -5.72 3.40 26.62
C ALA A 146 -4.74 3.70 27.77
N GLU A 147 -3.50 4.06 27.46
CA GLU A 147 -2.50 4.42 28.48
C GLU A 147 -2.84 5.75 29.18
N LEU A 148 -3.33 6.76 28.44
CA LEU A 148 -3.84 8.01 29.01
C LEU A 148 -5.01 7.76 29.97
N THR A 149 -5.97 6.93 29.56
CA THR A 149 -7.13 6.58 30.40
C THR A 149 -6.68 5.80 31.64
N SER A 150 -5.72 4.88 31.49
CA SER A 150 -5.13 4.14 32.60
C SER A 150 -4.44 5.06 33.60
N LEU A 151 -3.66 6.03 33.11
CA LEU A 151 -3.02 7.07 33.93
C LEU A 151 -4.04 7.95 34.65
N GLU A 152 -5.12 8.34 33.96
CA GLU A 152 -6.21 9.11 34.54
C GLU A 152 -6.87 8.36 35.70
N MET A 153 -7.23 7.08 35.52
CA MET A 153 -7.80 6.27 36.60
C MET A 153 -6.83 6.08 37.77
N PHE A 154 -5.53 5.97 37.50
CA PHE A 154 -4.52 5.74 38.52
C PHE A 154 -4.25 6.99 39.38
N VAL A 155 -4.39 8.18 38.79
CA VAL A 155 -4.17 9.48 39.45
C VAL A 155 -5.47 10.06 40.03
N SER A 156 -6.63 9.72 39.47
CA SER A 156 -7.93 10.19 39.94
C SER A 156 -8.28 9.57 41.29
N GLY A 157 -8.35 10.42 42.33
CA GLY A 157 -8.72 10.01 43.69
C GLY A 157 -7.55 9.74 44.64
N ARG A 158 -6.31 10.06 44.25
CA ARG A 158 -5.13 9.94 45.12
C ARG A 158 -4.39 11.28 45.27
N ASP A 159 -4.14 11.70 46.50
CA ASP A 159 -3.37 12.93 46.79
C ASP A 159 -1.87 12.79 46.47
N SER A 160 -1.37 11.55 46.42
CA SER A 160 0.01 11.24 46.07
C SER A 160 0.10 9.86 45.42
N VAL A 161 0.92 9.76 44.37
CA VAL A 161 1.11 8.54 43.61
C VAL A 161 2.60 8.17 43.59
N PRO A 162 2.98 6.91 43.88
CA PRO A 162 4.38 6.50 43.90
C PRO A 162 5.05 6.68 42.53
N LYS A 163 6.20 7.37 42.53
CA LYS A 163 7.00 7.68 41.32
C LYS A 163 7.39 6.42 40.53
N GLU A 164 7.70 5.34 41.24
CA GLU A 164 8.06 4.03 40.68
C GLU A 164 6.99 3.45 39.74
N HIS A 165 5.72 3.81 39.94
CA HIS A 165 4.60 3.28 39.15
C HIS A 165 4.17 4.23 38.02
N VAL A 166 4.32 5.55 38.20
CA VAL A 166 3.91 6.54 37.19
C VAL A 166 4.99 6.85 36.17
N TYR A 167 6.27 6.82 36.54
CA TYR A 167 7.35 7.16 35.61
C TYR A 167 7.46 6.20 34.42
N PRO A 168 7.34 4.87 34.59
CA PRO A 168 7.32 3.95 33.45
C PRO A 168 6.16 4.22 32.48
N LYS A 169 4.99 4.60 33.02
CA LYS A 169 3.81 4.92 32.21
C LYS A 169 3.98 6.22 31.42
N PHE A 170 4.54 7.27 32.04
CA PHE A 170 4.86 8.52 31.34
C PHE A 170 5.96 8.33 30.28
N ASP A 171 6.98 7.52 30.57
CA ASP A 171 8.01 7.17 29.58
C ASP A 171 7.40 6.42 28.39
N ALA A 172 6.54 5.42 28.64
CA ALA A 172 5.82 4.70 27.59
C ALA A 172 4.97 5.65 26.72
N LEU A 173 4.23 6.58 27.35
CA LEU A 173 3.42 7.57 26.66
C LEU A 173 4.26 8.49 25.75
N ALA A 174 5.41 8.97 26.24
CA ALA A 174 6.32 9.79 25.45
C ALA A 174 6.90 9.02 24.26
N LYS A 175 7.26 7.74 24.45
CA LYS A 175 7.73 6.87 23.38
C LYS A 175 6.64 6.63 22.33
N MET A 176 5.40 6.39 22.74
CA MET A 176 4.27 6.24 21.81
C MET A 176 4.02 7.54 21.03
N ASN A 177 4.08 8.71 21.67
CA ASN A 177 3.95 10.00 20.97
C ASN A 177 5.10 10.22 19.96
N ALA A 178 6.33 9.83 20.31
CA ALA A 178 7.46 9.90 19.39
C ALA A 178 7.29 8.95 18.18
N GLN A 179 6.70 7.76 18.38
CA GLN A 179 6.36 6.84 17.29
C GLN A 179 5.25 7.41 16.40
N LEU A 180 4.20 7.99 16.99
CA LEU A 180 3.14 8.67 16.24
C LEU A 180 3.69 9.85 15.43
N LYS A 181 4.62 10.63 16.00
CA LYS A 181 5.32 11.67 15.27
C LYS A 181 6.10 11.12 14.07
N ALA A 182 6.84 10.03 14.24
CA ALA A 182 7.61 9.44 13.17
C ALA A 182 6.71 8.94 12.02
N GLU A 183 5.55 8.35 12.36
CA GLU A 183 4.55 7.96 11.35
C GLU A 183 3.93 9.17 10.66
N HIS A 184 3.58 10.23 11.40
CA HIS A 184 3.10 11.49 10.84
C HIS A 184 4.09 12.07 9.82
N ASP A 185 5.37 12.16 10.18
CA ASP A 185 6.41 12.70 9.30
C ASP A 185 6.60 11.81 8.05
N THR A 186 6.46 10.48 8.20
CA THR A 186 6.51 9.52 7.09
C THR A 186 5.32 9.68 6.14
N LEU A 187 4.10 9.84 6.68
CA LEU A 187 2.90 10.09 5.88
C LEU A 187 3.01 11.39 5.08
N HIS A 188 3.54 12.45 5.68
CA HIS A 188 3.80 13.70 4.95
C HIS A 188 4.82 13.54 3.84
N ALA A 189 5.90 12.79 4.05
CA ALA A 189 6.88 12.52 3.00
C ALA A 189 6.26 11.74 1.82
N ARG A 190 5.35 10.80 2.11
CA ARG A 190 4.61 10.05 1.09
C ARG A 190 3.64 10.93 0.30
N LEU A 191 2.92 11.83 0.98
CA LEU A 191 2.07 12.81 0.30
C LEU A 191 2.89 13.77 -0.59
N ALA A 192 4.07 14.20 -0.14
CA ALA A 192 4.97 14.98 -0.97
C ALA A 192 5.44 14.19 -2.22
N THR A 193 5.68 12.89 -2.07
CA THR A 193 5.99 12.01 -3.20
C THR A 193 4.82 11.91 -4.18
N LEU A 194 3.59 11.85 -3.68
CA LEU A 194 2.39 11.91 -4.53
C LEU A 194 2.32 13.21 -5.32
N ASP A 195 2.61 14.35 -4.70
CA ASP A 195 2.60 15.64 -5.39
C ASP A 195 3.67 15.71 -6.51
N GLU A 196 4.86 15.15 -6.27
CA GLU A 196 5.90 15.04 -7.29
C GLU A 196 5.48 14.11 -8.45
N LEU A 197 4.80 13.00 -8.14
CA LEU A 197 4.23 12.09 -9.14
C LEU A 197 3.16 12.80 -10.00
N LYS A 198 2.27 13.59 -9.37
CA LYS A 198 1.27 14.39 -10.09
C LYS A 198 1.91 15.45 -10.98
N ALA A 199 3.01 16.07 -10.55
CA ALA A 199 3.75 17.01 -11.39
C ALA A 199 4.36 16.32 -12.63
N CYS A 200 4.88 15.09 -12.48
CA CYS A 200 5.39 14.31 -13.61
C CYS A 200 4.27 13.91 -14.59
N ARG A 201 3.08 13.57 -14.05
CA ARG A 201 1.88 13.31 -14.84
C ARG A 201 1.47 14.55 -15.66
N ASP A 202 1.41 15.72 -15.04
CA ASP A 202 0.96 16.95 -15.67
C ASP A 202 1.94 17.46 -16.75
N ALA A 203 3.21 17.08 -16.66
CA ALA A 203 4.22 17.37 -17.68
C ALA A 203 4.06 16.54 -18.97
N PHE A 204 3.24 15.48 -18.93
CA PHE A 204 3.04 14.57 -20.07
C PHE A 204 1.82 14.97 -20.90
N GLU A 205 2.02 15.21 -22.20
CA GLU A 205 0.94 15.53 -23.15
C GLU A 205 0.43 14.26 -23.88
N PRO A 206 -0.80 13.79 -23.60
CA PRO A 206 -1.38 12.65 -24.31
C PRO A 206 -1.77 12.97 -25.75
N THR A 207 -1.63 12.00 -26.65
CA THR A 207 -2.20 12.12 -28.01
C THR A 207 -3.56 11.50 -28.16
N LEU A 208 -3.91 10.51 -27.34
CA LEU A 208 -5.26 10.00 -27.33
C LEU A 208 -6.16 11.01 -26.58
N LYS A 209 -6.92 11.80 -27.34
CA LYS A 209 -7.88 12.78 -26.80
C LYS A 209 -9.17 12.07 -26.41
N LEU A 210 -9.24 11.60 -25.18
CA LEU A 210 -10.48 11.13 -24.56
C LEU A 210 -11.37 12.35 -24.26
N GLY A 211 -12.43 12.57 -25.04
CA GLY A 211 -13.51 13.47 -24.64
C GLY A 211 -14.04 14.49 -25.66
N ALA A 212 -13.52 14.58 -26.89
CA ALA A 212 -14.11 15.47 -27.89
C ALA A 212 -14.01 14.90 -29.31
N SER A 213 -15.18 14.71 -29.92
CA SER A 213 -15.46 14.53 -31.36
C SER A 213 -14.89 13.34 -32.13
N ASP A 214 -13.81 12.69 -31.71
CA ASP A 214 -13.30 11.54 -32.44
C ASP A 214 -13.91 10.27 -31.87
N GLY A 215 -15.03 9.86 -32.46
CA GLY A 215 -15.86 8.72 -32.09
C GLY A 215 -15.16 7.35 -32.17
N ILE A 216 -13.86 7.24 -31.96
CA ILE A 216 -13.11 5.99 -31.89
C ILE A 216 -13.38 5.30 -30.53
N ALA A 217 -13.29 6.03 -29.41
CA ALA A 217 -13.59 5.49 -28.08
C ALA A 217 -15.10 5.18 -27.89
N ALA A 218 -15.98 6.06 -28.39
CA ALA A 218 -17.42 5.83 -28.33
C ALA A 218 -17.88 4.68 -29.26
N LYS A 219 -17.30 4.55 -30.46
CA LYS A 219 -17.59 3.40 -31.35
C LYS A 219 -16.94 2.11 -30.87
N ALA A 220 -15.81 2.17 -30.19
CA ALA A 220 -15.20 1.01 -29.52
C ALA A 220 -16.14 0.45 -28.45
N ALA A 221 -16.64 1.31 -27.56
CA ALA A 221 -17.60 0.93 -26.51
C ALA A 221 -18.94 0.42 -27.09
N GLN A 222 -19.50 1.10 -28.10
CA GLN A 222 -20.76 0.66 -28.73
C GLN A 222 -20.64 -0.66 -29.51
N ALA A 223 -19.49 -0.95 -30.09
CA ALA A 223 -19.29 -2.15 -30.90
C ALA A 223 -18.90 -3.41 -30.09
N LEU A 224 -18.76 -3.27 -28.77
CA LEU A 224 -18.65 -4.36 -27.80
C LEU A 224 -20.02 -4.82 -27.26
N GLU A 225 -21.07 -4.01 -27.42
CA GLU A 225 -22.45 -4.36 -27.02
C GLU A 225 -23.26 -5.07 -28.12
N GLU A 226 -22.83 -5.04 -29.38
CA GLU A 226 -23.47 -5.84 -30.43
C GLU A 226 -23.04 -7.31 -30.30
N PRO A 227 -23.98 -8.26 -30.12
CA PRO A 227 -23.62 -9.66 -30.03
C PRO A 227 -22.99 -10.07 -31.35
N ALA A 228 -21.72 -10.43 -31.30
CA ALA A 228 -21.10 -11.22 -32.35
C ALA A 228 -22.06 -12.36 -32.67
N THR A 229 -22.50 -12.44 -33.92
CA THR A 229 -23.33 -13.54 -34.39
C THR A 229 -22.48 -14.80 -34.26
N VAL A 230 -22.62 -15.47 -33.11
CA VAL A 230 -22.08 -16.79 -32.84
C VAL A 230 -22.83 -17.73 -33.76
N THR A 231 -22.28 -18.01 -34.93
CA THR A 231 -22.67 -19.20 -35.67
C THR A 231 -22.21 -20.41 -34.87
N ALA A 232 -23.14 -20.90 -34.06
CA ALA A 232 -23.35 -22.29 -33.67
C ALA A 232 -22.14 -23.22 -33.74
N VAL A 233 -21.54 -23.48 -32.57
CA VAL A 233 -21.29 -24.86 -32.11
C VAL A 233 -21.51 -24.86 -30.59
N GLU A 234 -22.77 -24.88 -30.17
CA GLU A 234 -23.13 -25.43 -28.86
C GLU A 234 -23.36 -26.92 -29.06
N GLU A 235 -22.55 -27.77 -28.42
CA GLU A 235 -23.05 -28.92 -27.67
C GLU A 235 -21.93 -29.55 -26.82
N GLU A 236 -22.29 -29.84 -25.57
CA GLU A 236 -21.62 -30.69 -24.58
C GLU A 236 -20.35 -30.15 -23.87
N TYR A 237 -20.52 -29.61 -22.65
CA TYR A 237 -20.56 -30.41 -21.41
C TYR A 237 -20.81 -29.49 -20.21
N GLN A 238 -22.01 -29.57 -19.64
CA GLN A 238 -22.28 -29.14 -18.27
C GLN A 238 -21.66 -30.16 -17.30
N SER A 239 -20.80 -29.70 -16.40
CA SER A 239 -20.85 -29.96 -14.95
C SER A 239 -19.47 -29.82 -14.32
N ALA A 240 -19.29 -28.80 -13.49
CA ALA A 240 -18.83 -28.93 -12.10
C ALA A 240 -18.28 -27.58 -11.60
N ALA A 241 -19.18 -26.73 -11.10
CA ALA A 241 -18.83 -25.93 -9.93
C ALA A 241 -19.15 -26.79 -8.70
N VAL A 242 -18.21 -26.88 -7.74
CA VAL A 242 -18.42 -26.75 -6.28
C VAL A 242 -17.12 -27.14 -5.53
N ILE A 243 -16.39 -26.09 -5.10
CA ILE A 243 -15.89 -25.79 -3.74
C ILE A 243 -14.88 -26.73 -3.03
N VAL A 244 -13.62 -26.25 -2.98
CA VAL A 244 -12.74 -25.90 -1.82
C VAL A 244 -12.48 -26.90 -0.67
N LEU A 245 -11.17 -27.25 -0.56
CA LEU A 245 -10.25 -27.43 0.59
C LEU A 245 -10.69 -28.16 1.89
N VAL A 246 -9.81 -29.06 2.38
CA VAL A 246 -9.02 -28.98 3.63
C VAL A 246 -8.68 -30.38 4.22
N GLU A 247 -7.39 -30.57 4.53
CA GLU A 247 -6.68 -31.42 5.55
C GLU A 247 -6.58 -32.97 5.50
N ASN A 248 -5.31 -33.40 5.41
CA ASN A 248 -4.52 -34.29 6.30
C ASN A 248 -5.15 -35.55 6.93
N ALA A 249 -4.56 -36.72 6.64
CA ALA A 249 -3.69 -37.50 7.55
C ALA A 249 -3.71 -39.02 7.26
N ASP A 250 -2.50 -39.59 7.28
CA ASP A 250 -2.13 -40.96 7.70
C ASP A 250 -2.61 -42.22 6.93
N LYS A 251 -1.61 -42.86 6.31
CA LYS A 251 -1.05 -44.21 6.59
C LYS A 251 -1.10 -45.31 5.51
N ASP A 252 0.14 -45.75 5.25
CA ASP A 252 0.63 -47.13 5.13
C ASP A 252 0.45 -47.96 3.83
N GLU A 253 1.62 -48.08 3.18
CA GLU A 253 2.34 -49.31 2.79
C GLU A 253 1.99 -50.11 1.52
N LYS A 254 3.10 -50.41 0.80
CA LYS A 254 3.40 -51.52 -0.14
C LYS A 254 2.87 -51.35 -1.58
N ASP A 255 3.61 -51.60 -2.67
CA ASP A 255 4.75 -52.50 -2.91
C ASP A 255 5.65 -52.04 -4.10
N GLU A 256 6.73 -52.80 -4.27
CA GLU A 256 7.98 -52.66 -5.04
C GLU A 256 7.94 -52.67 -6.59
N GLU A 257 9.05 -52.12 -7.13
CA GLU A 257 9.80 -52.52 -8.34
C GLU A 257 9.23 -52.31 -9.77
N ALA A 258 9.88 -51.42 -10.54
CA ALA A 258 10.82 -51.85 -11.59
C ALA A 258 11.40 -50.65 -12.37
N MET A 259 12.74 -50.54 -12.38
CA MET A 259 13.51 -49.69 -13.29
C MET A 259 13.33 -50.16 -14.74
N LYS A 260 13.06 -49.22 -15.67
CA LYS A 260 13.68 -49.23 -17.00
C LYS A 260 13.93 -47.81 -17.48
N GLU A 261 15.22 -47.57 -17.76
CA GLU A 261 15.77 -46.48 -18.55
C GLU A 261 15.01 -46.35 -19.88
N ASN A 262 14.75 -45.11 -20.31
CA ASN A 262 14.85 -44.82 -21.73
C ASN A 262 15.16 -43.34 -21.99
N GLU A 263 16.34 -43.12 -22.55
CA GLU A 263 16.74 -41.89 -23.21
C GLU A 263 15.76 -41.54 -24.34
N SER A 264 15.36 -40.27 -24.43
CA SER A 264 14.95 -39.63 -25.69
C SER A 264 15.18 -38.13 -25.49
N ARG A 265 16.31 -37.61 -25.98
CA ARG A 265 16.52 -37.16 -27.35
C ARG A 265 15.49 -36.10 -27.75
N SER A 266 15.95 -34.86 -27.63
CA SER A 266 15.45 -33.67 -28.31
C SER A 266 14.94 -34.00 -29.72
N GLU A 267 13.66 -33.73 -29.96
CA GLU A 267 13.14 -33.44 -31.29
C GLU A 267 12.20 -32.24 -31.17
N HIS A 268 12.72 -31.09 -31.60
CA HIS A 268 11.92 -30.02 -32.19
C HIS A 268 11.04 -30.64 -33.27
N SER A 269 9.74 -30.72 -33.04
CA SER A 269 8.78 -30.89 -34.12
C SER A 269 8.16 -29.52 -34.41
N GLN A 270 8.55 -28.99 -35.56
CA GLN A 270 8.00 -27.81 -36.19
C GLN A 270 6.49 -27.95 -36.35
N VAL A 271 5.72 -27.05 -35.72
CA VAL A 271 4.32 -26.85 -36.09
C VAL A 271 4.31 -25.81 -37.20
N THR A 272 4.20 -26.31 -38.42
CA THR A 272 3.94 -25.52 -39.62
C THR A 272 2.50 -25.05 -39.66
N GLY A 273 2.29 -23.73 -39.80
CA GLY A 273 1.02 -23.15 -40.26
C GLY A 273 0.08 -22.67 -39.16
N ILE A 274 0.42 -21.57 -38.51
CA ILE A 274 -0.53 -20.77 -37.72
C ILE A 274 -0.61 -19.41 -38.41
N GLU A 275 -1.81 -19.00 -38.81
CA GLU A 275 -2.06 -17.65 -39.32
C GLU A 275 -1.78 -16.62 -38.20
N ASP A 276 -0.96 -15.61 -38.49
CA ASP A 276 -0.65 -14.47 -37.62
C ASP A 276 -1.93 -13.73 -37.18
N LYS A 277 -2.57 -14.18 -36.10
CA LYS A 277 -3.72 -13.52 -35.48
C LYS A 277 -3.46 -13.27 -33.99
N PRO A 278 -3.66 -12.04 -33.49
CA PRO A 278 -3.47 -11.75 -32.07
C PRO A 278 -4.50 -12.50 -31.21
N GLU A 279 -4.03 -13.29 -30.24
CA GLU A 279 -4.86 -14.04 -29.31
C GLU A 279 -4.86 -13.42 -27.90
N LYS A 280 -6.05 -13.29 -27.31
CA LYS A 280 -6.25 -12.68 -25.99
C LYS A 280 -5.82 -13.64 -24.90
N LEU A 281 -4.82 -13.23 -24.11
CA LEU A 281 -4.41 -13.99 -22.94
C LEU A 281 -5.28 -13.60 -21.74
N THR A 282 -5.91 -14.60 -21.14
CA THR A 282 -6.74 -14.46 -19.94
C THR A 282 -6.15 -15.32 -18.82
N LEU A 283 -6.52 -15.02 -17.57
CA LEU A 283 -6.15 -15.84 -16.40
C LEU A 283 -6.53 -17.33 -16.54
N HIS A 284 -7.56 -17.63 -17.34
CA HIS A 284 -8.05 -19.00 -17.55
C HIS A 284 -7.40 -19.70 -18.74
N SER A 285 -6.91 -18.96 -19.74
CA SER A 285 -6.32 -19.50 -20.96
C SER A 285 -4.79 -19.62 -20.90
N THR A 286 -4.14 -19.00 -19.91
CA THR A 286 -2.68 -18.94 -19.82
C THR A 286 -2.20 -19.30 -18.42
N PRO A 287 -1.70 -20.53 -18.20
CA PRO A 287 -1.01 -20.86 -16.96
C PRO A 287 0.25 -19.97 -16.88
N GLU A 288 0.44 -19.26 -15.75
CA GLU A 288 1.48 -18.24 -15.52
C GLU A 288 1.17 -16.80 -15.99
N PHE A 289 -0.08 -16.47 -16.33
CA PHE A 289 -0.47 -15.09 -16.70
C PHE A 289 0.05 -14.00 -15.74
N MET A 290 0.02 -14.26 -14.44
CA MET A 290 0.49 -13.33 -13.39
C MET A 290 2.01 -13.20 -13.28
N GLN A 291 2.78 -14.06 -13.95
CA GLN A 291 4.26 -14.06 -13.93
C GLN A 291 4.86 -13.42 -15.18
N LEU A 292 4.04 -13.09 -16.18
CA LEU A 292 4.48 -12.36 -17.35
C LEU A 292 4.89 -10.93 -16.97
N PRO A 293 5.95 -10.37 -17.59
CA PRO A 293 6.21 -8.93 -17.52
C PRO A 293 4.94 -8.15 -17.90
N LEU A 294 4.65 -7.05 -17.19
CA LEU A 294 3.40 -6.26 -17.31
C LEU A 294 3.09 -5.79 -18.75
N GLU A 295 4.10 -5.69 -19.60
CA GLU A 295 3.99 -5.39 -21.03
C GLU A 295 3.34 -6.52 -21.87
N TYR A 296 3.31 -7.75 -21.35
CA TYR A 296 2.73 -8.95 -21.99
C TYR A 296 1.48 -9.50 -21.27
N GLN A 297 1.08 -8.89 -20.16
CA GLN A 297 -0.18 -9.23 -19.49
C GLN A 297 -1.35 -8.67 -20.31
N GLY A 298 -2.09 -9.57 -20.97
CA GLY A 298 -3.31 -9.29 -21.73
C GLY A 298 -3.25 -9.74 -23.20
N PHE A 299 -2.09 -9.76 -23.86
CA PHE A 299 -1.89 -10.27 -25.23
C PHE A 299 -0.39 -10.57 -25.49
N CYS A 300 -0.10 -11.60 -26.30
CA CYS A 300 1.22 -11.77 -26.95
C CYS A 300 1.16 -11.15 -28.35
N VAL A 301 2.12 -10.27 -28.69
CA VAL A 301 2.24 -9.66 -30.03
C VAL A 301 3.03 -10.51 -31.02
N TRP A 302 3.47 -11.71 -30.62
CA TRP A 302 4.29 -12.61 -31.44
C TRP A 302 3.80 -14.05 -31.35
N THR A 303 3.32 -14.55 -32.48
CA THR A 303 3.62 -15.87 -33.04
C THR A 303 3.78 -15.68 -34.53
#